data_AF-A0AAR2J1Y8-F1
#
_entry.id   AF-A0AAR2J1Y8-F1
#
_cell.length_a   1.000
_cell.length_b   1.000
_cell.length_c   1.000
_cell.angle_alpha   90.00
_cell.angle_beta   90.00
_cell.angle_gamma   90.00
#
_symmetry.space_group_name_H-M   'P 1'
#
loop_
_entity.id
_entity.type
_entity.pdbx_description
1 polymer ?
#
loop_
_entity_poly.entity_id
_entity_poly.type
_entity_poly.pdbx_seq_one_letter_code
_entity_poly.pdbx_strand_id
1 'polypeptide(L)'
;VKFALFLLLLMPSTSSNHYHFVNESKSWTEAQRYCRENYTDLATIDNMEEMNRLINTVNGSYTGLAWIGLYDDLDSWRWSLDDESFYKEGERDFRGWDHQPDNYIGRELCVYIHSYGTWFDGQCETYHTFVCYNGMNI
;
A
#
# COMPACT_ATOMS: atom_id res chain seq x y z
N VAL A 1 -21.95 49.16 -0.34
CA VAL A 1 -21.55 47.92 0.37
C VAL A 1 -20.68 47.12 -0.60
N LYS A 2 -19.38 47.01 -0.33
CA LYS A 2 -18.41 46.30 -1.20
C LYS A 2 -18.59 44.80 -1.01
N PHE A 3 -18.99 44.07 -2.04
CA PHE A 3 -18.94 42.61 -2.04
C PHE A 3 -17.51 42.20 -2.39
N ALA A 4 -16.75 41.74 -1.39
CA ALA A 4 -15.49 41.06 -1.63
C ALA A 4 -15.79 39.62 -2.05
N LEU A 5 -15.56 39.29 -3.33
CA LEU A 5 -15.42 37.89 -3.72
C LEU A 5 -14.10 37.38 -3.17
N PHE A 6 -14.16 36.58 -2.11
CA PHE A 6 -13.06 35.70 -1.74
C PHE A 6 -13.03 34.57 -2.78
N LEU A 7 -12.20 34.74 -3.81
CA LEU A 7 -11.68 33.60 -4.56
C LEU A 7 -10.81 32.81 -3.58
N LEU A 8 -11.38 31.79 -2.95
CA LEU A 8 -10.61 30.72 -2.32
C LEU A 8 -9.88 30.02 -3.45
N LEU A 9 -8.66 30.48 -3.76
CA LEU A 9 -7.71 29.68 -4.50
C LEU A 9 -7.56 28.39 -3.70
N LEU A 10 -8.07 27.28 -4.24
CA LEU A 10 -7.72 25.96 -3.75
C LEU A 10 -6.20 25.86 -3.93
N MET A 11 -5.47 26.10 -2.85
CA MET A 11 -4.06 25.76 -2.78
C MET A 11 -3.99 24.27 -3.11
N PRO A 12 -3.24 23.82 -4.13
CA PRO A 12 -2.96 22.40 -4.27
C PRO A 12 -2.34 21.97 -2.95
N SER A 13 -3.04 21.09 -2.23
CA SER A 13 -2.62 20.61 -0.93
C SER A 13 -1.24 19.99 -1.10
N THR A 14 -0.25 20.62 -0.46
CA THR A 14 1.13 20.15 -0.41
C THR A 14 1.16 18.76 0.21
N SER A 15 1.57 17.77 -0.59
CA SER A 15 1.76 16.36 -0.21
C SER A 15 0.60 15.77 0.58
N SER A 16 -0.49 15.44 -0.10
CA SER A 16 -1.37 14.38 0.40
C SER A 16 -0.51 13.11 0.48
N ASN A 17 -0.28 12.58 1.68
CA ASN A 17 0.43 11.31 1.81
C ASN A 17 -0.52 10.24 1.28
N HIS A 18 -0.19 9.63 0.13
CA HIS A 18 -1.07 8.66 -0.52
C HIS A 18 -1.08 7.32 0.23
N TYR A 19 -0.23 7.17 1.26
CA TYR A 19 -0.25 6.01 2.14
C TYR A 19 -0.93 6.33 3.47
N HIS A 20 -1.73 5.39 3.95
CA HIS A 20 -2.44 5.48 5.21
C HIS A 20 -2.25 4.19 6.02
N PHE A 21 -1.50 4.29 7.12
CA PHE A 21 -1.33 3.18 8.05
C PHE A 21 -2.59 2.97 8.90
N VAL A 22 -3.11 1.75 8.92
CA VAL A 22 -4.28 1.37 9.70
C VAL A 22 -3.85 0.40 10.80
N ASN A 23 -3.96 0.86 12.05
CA ASN A 23 -3.60 0.07 13.24
C ASN A 23 -4.74 -0.85 13.69
N GLU A 24 -5.26 -1.66 12.76
CA GLU A 24 -6.23 -2.73 13.02
C GLU A 24 -5.65 -4.04 12.52
N SER A 25 -5.84 -5.13 13.26
CA SER A 25 -5.34 -6.45 12.88
C SER A 25 -6.38 -7.20 12.04
N LYS A 26 -6.06 -7.53 10.79
CA LYS A 26 -6.98 -8.16 9.82
C LYS A 26 -6.25 -9.18 8.93
N SER A 27 -6.99 -10.14 8.40
CA SER A 27 -6.52 -10.95 7.25
C SER A 27 -6.29 -10.07 6.02
N TRP A 28 -5.50 -10.54 5.05
CA TRP A 28 -5.21 -9.75 3.84
C TRP A 28 -6.48 -9.35 3.09
N THR A 29 -7.44 -10.26 2.96
CA THR A 29 -8.73 -9.99 2.28
C THR A 29 -9.57 -8.97 3.04
N GLU A 30 -9.61 -9.04 4.37
CA GLU A 30 -10.33 -8.07 5.20
C GLU A 30 -9.68 -6.69 5.16
N ALA A 31 -8.34 -6.64 5.13
CA ALA A 31 -7.58 -5.41 4.97
C ALA A 31 -7.82 -4.76 3.60
N GLN A 32 -7.78 -5.54 2.51
CA GLN A 32 -8.13 -5.08 1.17
C GLN A 32 -9.53 -4.49 1.11
N ARG A 33 -10.51 -5.21 1.66
CA ARG A 33 -11.89 -4.74 1.72
C ARG A 33 -11.98 -3.41 2.49
N TYR A 34 -11.33 -3.30 3.65
CA TYR A 34 -11.30 -2.06 4.41
C TYR A 34 -10.72 -0.92 3.57
N CYS A 35 -9.59 -1.15 2.89
CA CYS A 35 -8.98 -0.10 2.08
C CYS A 35 -9.86 0.31 0.90
N ARG A 36 -10.57 -0.61 0.25
CA ARG A 36 -11.52 -0.26 -0.83
C ARG A 36 -12.78 0.44 -0.33
N GLU A 37 -13.17 0.23 0.93
CA GLU A 37 -14.31 0.91 1.56
C GLU A 37 -13.96 2.35 2.00
N ASN A 38 -12.69 2.63 2.33
CA ASN A 38 -12.27 3.90 2.95
C ASN A 38 -11.24 4.71 2.13
N TYR A 39 -10.58 4.08 1.16
CA TYR A 39 -9.50 4.60 0.32
C TYR A 39 -9.62 4.00 -1.10
N THR A 40 -8.50 3.85 -1.84
CA THR A 40 -8.49 3.21 -3.16
C THR A 40 -8.31 1.70 -3.06
N ASP A 41 -7.19 1.23 -2.49
CA ASP A 41 -6.87 -0.20 -2.31
C ASP A 41 -5.78 -0.36 -1.23
N LEU A 42 -5.29 -1.57 -0.98
CA LEU A 42 -4.04 -1.79 -0.27
C LEU A 42 -2.87 -1.12 -1.00
N ALA A 43 -1.82 -0.82 -0.24
CA ALA A 43 -0.63 -0.16 -0.74
C ALA A 43 0.01 -0.88 -1.93
N THR A 44 0.20 -0.14 -3.03
CA THR A 44 1.11 -0.52 -4.12
C THR A 44 2.44 0.19 -3.94
N ILE A 45 3.55 -0.46 -4.33
CA ILE A 45 4.90 0.11 -4.31
C ILE A 45 5.51 -0.13 -5.69
N ASP A 46 5.75 0.94 -6.44
CA ASP A 46 6.24 0.85 -7.82
C ASP A 46 7.73 1.23 -7.97
N ASN A 47 8.33 1.81 -6.93
CA ASN A 47 9.73 2.19 -6.90
C ASN A 47 10.25 2.39 -5.46
N MET A 48 11.55 2.66 -5.32
CA MET A 48 12.21 2.87 -4.03
C MET A 48 11.78 4.15 -3.30
N GLU A 49 11.39 5.20 -4.02
CA GLU A 49 10.87 6.43 -3.41
C GLU A 49 9.52 6.16 -2.73
N GLU A 50 8.62 5.46 -3.42
CA GLU A 50 7.33 5.03 -2.86
C GLU A 50 7.52 4.08 -1.67
N MET A 51 8.50 3.17 -1.73
CA MET A 51 8.85 2.31 -0.58
C MET A 51 9.23 3.15 0.65
N ASN A 52 10.08 4.17 0.46
CA ASN A 52 10.47 5.07 1.54
C ASN A 52 9.29 5.90 2.07
N ARG A 53 8.40 6.37 1.20
CA ARG A 53 7.17 7.10 1.59
C ARG A 53 6.24 6.22 2.43
N LEU A 54 6.05 4.97 2.03
CA LEU A 54 5.28 3.99 2.80
C LEU A 54 5.90 3.75 4.17
N ILE A 55 7.21 3.48 4.24
CA ILE A 55 7.92 3.25 5.51
C ILE A 55 7.79 4.46 6.44
N ASN A 56 7.90 5.68 5.91
CA ASN A 56 7.74 6.90 6.71
C ASN A 56 6.31 7.13 7.21
N THR A 57 5.31 6.53 6.56
CA THR A 57 3.89 6.58 6.97
C THR A 57 3.62 5.70 8.17
N VAL A 58 4.28 4.54 8.21
CA VAL A 58 4.28 3.65 9.36
C VAL A 58 5.12 4.34 10.44
N ASN A 59 4.45 5.05 11.37
CA ASN A 59 5.05 5.85 12.43
C ASN A 59 6.37 5.24 12.92
N GLY A 60 7.46 6.02 13.01
CA GLY A 60 8.79 5.52 13.36
C GLY A 60 8.91 4.79 14.71
N SER A 61 7.87 4.82 15.56
CA SER A 61 7.78 4.00 16.78
C SER A 61 7.15 2.61 16.57
N TYR A 62 6.52 2.34 15.43
CA TYR A 62 5.92 1.06 15.09
C TYR A 62 6.97 0.13 14.50
N THR A 63 7.13 -1.05 15.11
CA THR A 63 8.11 -2.07 14.71
C THR A 63 7.46 -3.39 14.31
N GLY A 64 6.22 -3.35 13.81
CA GLY A 64 5.46 -4.54 13.42
C GLY A 64 5.40 -4.78 11.92
N LEU A 65 4.48 -5.65 11.52
CA LEU A 65 4.24 -6.09 10.15
C LEU A 65 2.95 -5.46 9.61
N ALA A 66 2.98 -5.02 8.36
CA ALA A 66 1.82 -4.45 7.69
C ALA A 66 1.59 -5.09 6.31
N TRP A 67 0.36 -5.50 6.01
CA TRP A 67 -0.04 -5.94 4.68
C TRP A 67 0.14 -4.83 3.65
N ILE A 68 0.59 -5.23 2.46
CA ILE A 68 0.56 -4.43 1.22
C ILE A 68 -0.23 -5.19 0.16
N GLY A 69 -0.53 -4.53 -0.96
CA GLY A 69 -1.44 -5.03 -1.99
C GLY A 69 -0.88 -6.14 -2.88
N LEU A 70 0.33 -6.63 -2.64
CA LEU A 70 0.92 -7.69 -3.47
C LEU A 70 0.38 -9.06 -3.01
N TYR A 71 -0.08 -9.86 -3.97
CA TYR A 71 -0.57 -11.22 -3.75
C TYR A 71 -0.21 -12.12 -4.93
N ASP A 72 -0.18 -13.43 -4.72
CA ASP A 72 0.04 -14.42 -5.77
C ASP A 72 -1.29 -14.85 -6.40
N ASP A 73 -1.42 -14.61 -7.70
CA ASP A 73 -2.53 -15.05 -8.54
C ASP A 73 -2.12 -16.26 -9.37
N LEU A 74 -2.05 -17.42 -8.70
CA LEU A 74 -1.78 -18.73 -9.28
C LEU A 74 -0.53 -18.74 -10.17
N ASP A 75 0.63 -18.53 -9.55
CA ASP A 75 1.98 -18.47 -10.13
C ASP A 75 2.36 -17.11 -10.74
N SER A 76 1.64 -16.04 -10.38
CA SER A 76 2.02 -14.67 -10.76
C SER A 76 1.72 -13.64 -9.68
N TRP A 77 2.76 -12.96 -9.17
CA TRP A 77 2.59 -11.87 -8.22
C TRP A 77 1.94 -10.65 -8.87
N ARG A 78 0.80 -10.20 -8.34
CA ARG A 78 0.03 -9.06 -8.84
C ARG A 78 -0.29 -8.07 -7.72
N TRP A 79 -0.34 -6.79 -8.08
CA TRP A 79 -0.86 -5.76 -7.19
C TRP A 79 -2.39 -5.80 -7.20
N SER A 80 -2.99 -5.62 -6.02
CA SER A 80 -4.44 -5.60 -5.83
C SER A 80 -5.11 -4.39 -6.48
N LEU A 81 -4.37 -3.29 -6.62
CA LEU A 81 -4.77 -2.14 -7.41
C LEU A 81 -4.67 -2.48 -8.90
N ASP A 82 -5.76 -3.01 -9.44
CA ASP A 82 -5.84 -3.43 -10.84
C ASP A 82 -6.32 -2.28 -11.75
N ASP A 83 -5.55 -1.20 -11.78
CA ASP A 83 -5.74 -0.08 -12.72
C ASP A 83 -4.51 0.05 -13.61
N GLU A 84 -4.65 -0.27 -14.90
CA GLU A 84 -3.55 -0.17 -15.86
C GLU A 84 -3.12 1.28 -16.12
N SER A 85 -4.03 2.25 -15.98
CA SER A 85 -3.72 3.66 -16.19
C SER A 85 -2.89 4.27 -15.07
N PHE A 86 -2.83 3.58 -13.92
CA PHE A 86 -2.05 4.00 -12.76
C PHE A 86 -0.54 3.76 -12.95
N TYR A 87 -0.15 2.66 -13.58
CA TYR A 87 1.25 2.25 -13.71
C TYR A 87 1.85 2.72 -15.04
N LYS A 88 3.04 3.33 -14.99
CA LYS A 88 3.90 3.46 -16.17
C LYS A 88 4.57 2.13 -16.50
N GLU A 89 5.17 2.07 -17.67
CA GLU A 89 5.91 0.89 -18.13
C GLU A 89 6.98 0.46 -17.09
N GLY A 90 6.89 -0.78 -16.63
CA GLY A 90 7.81 -1.39 -15.65
C GLY A 90 7.50 -1.10 -14.18
N GLU A 91 6.65 -0.13 -13.85
CA GLU A 91 6.30 0.22 -12.45
C GLU A 91 5.55 -0.94 -11.75
N ARG A 92 4.68 -1.65 -12.48
CA ARG A 92 3.92 -2.80 -11.97
C ARG A 92 4.81 -4.01 -11.64
N ASP A 93 6.01 -4.08 -12.21
CA ASP A 93 6.93 -5.22 -12.07
C ASP A 93 7.94 -5.03 -10.92
N PHE A 94 7.96 -3.86 -10.27
CA PHE A 94 8.84 -3.61 -9.14
C PHE A 94 8.58 -4.59 -7.99
N ARG A 95 9.65 -5.17 -7.44
CA ARG A 95 9.59 -6.06 -6.29
C ARG A 95 10.72 -5.72 -5.31
N GLY A 96 10.35 -5.48 -4.05
CA GLY A 96 11.29 -5.19 -2.95
C GLY A 96 11.73 -6.44 -2.18
N TRP A 97 11.84 -7.58 -2.86
CA TRP A 97 12.17 -8.85 -2.22
C TRP A 97 13.58 -8.86 -1.63
N ASP A 98 13.72 -9.48 -0.45
CA ASP A 98 15.01 -9.78 0.16
C ASP A 98 14.97 -11.21 0.71
N HIS A 99 15.66 -12.14 0.05
CA HIS A 99 15.62 -13.59 0.33
C HIS A 99 14.20 -14.21 0.35
N GLN A 100 13.27 -13.59 -0.38
CA GLN A 100 11.85 -13.95 -0.51
C GLN A 100 11.42 -13.86 -1.98
N PRO A 101 10.25 -14.38 -2.37
CA PRO A 101 9.35 -15.25 -1.60
C PRO A 101 9.91 -16.67 -1.49
N ASP A 102 9.75 -17.30 -0.32
CA ASP A 102 10.17 -18.68 -0.07
C ASP A 102 9.00 -19.68 -0.14
N ASN A 103 7.78 -19.16 -0.16
CA ASN A 103 6.51 -19.88 -0.24
C ASN A 103 6.46 -21.07 0.72
N TYR A 104 6.68 -20.81 2.01
CA TYR A 104 6.73 -21.86 3.02
C TYR A 104 5.46 -22.72 2.94
N ILE A 105 5.67 -24.04 2.83
CA ILE A 105 4.64 -25.09 2.67
C ILE A 105 3.62 -24.86 1.53
N GLY A 106 3.90 -23.96 0.59
CA GLY A 106 3.01 -23.67 -0.54
C GLY A 106 1.76 -22.87 -0.18
N ARG A 107 1.79 -22.07 0.88
CA ARG A 107 0.61 -21.36 1.41
C ARG A 107 0.81 -19.86 1.59
N GLU A 108 1.95 -19.32 1.22
CA GLU A 108 2.32 -17.93 1.45
C GLU A 108 2.07 -17.10 0.19
N LEU A 109 0.84 -16.63 0.05
CA LEU A 109 0.32 -16.04 -1.18
C LEU A 109 0.01 -14.53 -1.04
N CYS A 110 0.31 -13.93 0.11
CA CYS A 110 0.05 -12.52 0.38
C CYS A 110 1.28 -11.87 1.01
N VAL A 111 1.49 -10.58 0.78
CA VAL A 111 2.75 -9.92 1.15
C VAL A 111 2.56 -8.90 2.26
N TYR A 112 3.37 -9.01 3.30
CA TYR A 112 3.53 -7.98 4.31
C TYR A 112 4.94 -7.39 4.29
N ILE A 113 5.04 -6.14 4.75
CA ILE A 113 6.29 -5.41 4.88
C ILE A 113 6.62 -5.19 6.37
N HIS A 114 7.89 -5.30 6.72
CA HIS A 114 8.41 -4.86 8.01
C HIS A 114 8.68 -3.35 8.00
N SER A 115 8.68 -2.70 9.15
CA SER A 115 8.98 -1.26 9.29
C SER A 115 10.35 -0.79 8.75
N TYR A 116 11.26 -1.71 8.38
CA TYR A 116 12.56 -1.38 7.77
C TYR A 116 12.57 -1.55 6.24
N GLY A 117 11.44 -1.95 5.65
CA GLY A 117 11.29 -2.09 4.19
C GLY A 117 11.43 -3.50 3.64
N THR A 118 11.70 -4.50 4.47
CA THR A 118 11.81 -5.91 4.04
C THR A 118 10.44 -6.52 3.79
N TRP A 119 10.27 -7.16 2.62
CA TRP A 119 9.02 -7.81 2.21
C TRP A 119 9.08 -9.31 2.49
N PHE A 120 7.95 -9.87 2.90
CA PHE A 120 7.79 -11.30 3.13
C PHE A 120 6.45 -11.73 2.54
N ASP A 121 6.43 -12.87 1.85
CA ASP A 121 5.20 -13.60 1.64
C ASP A 121 4.75 -14.27 2.95
N GLY A 122 3.45 -14.46 3.08
CA GLY A 122 2.82 -15.01 4.26
C GLY A 122 1.45 -15.58 3.94
N GLN A 123 0.94 -16.40 4.85
CA GLN A 123 -0.39 -16.96 4.73
C GLN A 123 -1.43 -15.83 4.82
N CYS A 124 -2.23 -15.65 3.79
CA CYS A 124 -3.21 -14.56 3.68
C CYS A 124 -4.21 -14.47 4.85
N GLU A 125 -4.37 -15.56 5.60
CA GLU A 125 -5.27 -15.73 6.73
C GLU A 125 -4.65 -15.25 8.06
N THR A 126 -3.36 -14.91 8.10
CA THR A 126 -2.74 -14.32 9.29
C THR A 126 -3.23 -12.89 9.49
N TYR A 127 -3.15 -12.41 10.74
CA TYR A 127 -3.68 -11.10 11.10
C TYR A 127 -2.53 -10.12 11.28
N HIS A 128 -2.50 -9.09 10.44
CA HIS A 128 -1.52 -8.02 10.51
C HIS A 128 -2.22 -6.66 10.42
N THR A 129 -1.50 -5.61 10.80
CA THR A 129 -1.88 -4.24 10.41
C THR A 129 -1.73 -4.07 8.91
N PHE A 130 -2.11 -2.93 8.35
CA PHE A 130 -2.06 -2.77 6.89
C PHE A 130 -1.90 -1.31 6.48
N VAL A 131 -1.41 -1.11 5.27
CA VAL A 131 -1.28 0.22 4.65
C VAL A 131 -2.24 0.31 3.48
N CYS A 132 -3.13 1.29 3.51
CA CYS A 132 -3.98 1.63 2.38
C CYS A 132 -3.31 2.67 1.48
N TYR A 133 -3.64 2.63 0.19
CA TYR A 133 -3.29 3.63 -0.80
C TYR A 133 -4.51 4.51 -1.14
N ASN A 134 -4.29 5.81 -1.27
CA ASN A 134 -5.26 6.78 -1.72
C ASN A 134 -4.74 7.44 -3.00
N GLY A 135 -5.14 6.88 -4.14
CA GLY A 135 -4.81 7.36 -5.48
C GLY A 135 -5.63 8.60 -5.80
N MET A 136 -5.30 9.75 -5.20
CA MET A 136 -5.74 11.01 -5.76
C MET A 136 -4.89 11.31 -6.98
N ASN A 137 -5.36 10.86 -8.14
CA ASN A 137 -4.95 11.41 -9.42
C ASN A 137 -5.28 12.90 -9.40
N ILE A 138 -4.27 13.76 -9.25
CA ILE A 138 -4.38 15.19 -9.58
C ILE A 138 -4.06 15.34 -11.07
#